data_AF-A0A9D9KIX2-F1
#
_entry.id   AF-A0A9D9KIX2-F1
#
_cell.length_a   1.000
_cell.length_b   1.000
_cell.length_c   1.000
_cell.angle_alpha   90.00
_cell.angle_beta   90.00
_cell.angle_gamma   90.00
#
_symmetry.space_group_name_H-M   'P 1'
#
loop_
_entity.id
_entity.type
_entity.pdbx_description
1 polymer ?
#
loop_
_entity_poly.entity_id
_entity_poly.type
_entity_poly.pdbx_seq_one_letter_code
_entity_poly.pdbx_strand_id
1 'polypeptide(L)'
;MPSKQELIKKVSNDIGWTQADIKRAIANCKFDANSGEKIWACCMEYAGSESKKRNREIGGLKGRNKKQKEIIEKLINQLSKQQDFYTKILDFMKLTNREQANYIKKLLRNAKDYIQRFST
;
A
#
# COMPACT_ATOMS: atom_id res chain seq x y z
N MET A 1 -20.90 -46.14 -25.59
CA MET A 1 -19.99 -45.01 -25.33
C MET A 1 -20.19 -44.56 -23.90
N PRO A 2 -19.12 -44.30 -23.12
CA PRO A 2 -19.27 -43.77 -21.76
C PRO A 2 -19.97 -42.41 -21.80
N SER A 3 -20.81 -42.16 -20.80
CA SER A 3 -21.53 -40.90 -20.67
C SER A 3 -20.57 -39.74 -20.39
N LYS A 4 -20.98 -38.51 -20.76
CA LYS A 4 -20.19 -37.30 -20.47
C LYS A 4 -19.91 -37.14 -18.96
N GLN A 5 -20.84 -37.58 -18.12
CA GLN A 5 -20.70 -37.56 -16.66
C GLN A 5 -19.61 -38.54 -16.16
N GLU A 6 -19.54 -39.73 -16.74
CA GLU A 6 -18.49 -40.72 -16.43
C GLU A 6 -17.11 -40.24 -16.89
N LEU A 7 -17.04 -39.59 -18.06
CA LEU A 7 -15.80 -38.98 -18.54
C LEU A 7 -15.34 -37.83 -17.63
N ILE A 8 -16.25 -36.97 -17.18
CA ILE A 8 -15.95 -35.90 -16.22
C ILE A 8 -15.43 -36.49 -14.90
N LYS A 9 -16.08 -37.54 -14.38
CA LYS A 9 -15.65 -38.19 -13.14
C LYS A 9 -14.28 -38.83 -13.27
N LYS A 10 -14.00 -39.49 -14.39
CA LYS A 10 -12.69 -40.10 -14.67
C LYS A 10 -11.59 -39.03 -14.72
N VAL A 11 -11.77 -37.99 -15.54
CA VAL A 11 -10.78 -36.92 -15.67
C VAL A 11 -10.60 -36.16 -14.35
N SER A 12 -11.69 -35.90 -13.60
CA SER A 12 -11.66 -35.32 -12.25
C SER A 12 -10.73 -36.07 -11.31
N ASN A 13 -10.85 -37.40 -11.28
CA ASN A 13 -9.97 -38.26 -10.48
C ASN A 13 -8.53 -38.25 -11.00
N ASP A 14 -8.34 -38.32 -12.32
CA ASP A 14 -7.02 -38.40 -12.95
C ASP A 14 -6.16 -37.15 -12.70
N ILE A 15 -6.77 -35.95 -12.70
CA ILE A 15 -6.04 -34.68 -12.51
C ILE A 15 -6.20 -34.08 -11.10
N GLY A 16 -6.95 -34.75 -10.21
CA GLY A 16 -7.21 -34.29 -8.85
C GLY A 16 -8.05 -33.01 -8.75
N TRP A 17 -8.85 -32.70 -9.77
CA TRP A 17 -9.75 -31.54 -9.78
C TRP A 17 -11.16 -31.95 -9.36
N THR A 18 -11.97 -31.01 -8.88
CA THR A 18 -13.38 -31.32 -8.62
C THR A 18 -14.15 -31.44 -9.94
N GLN A 19 -15.21 -32.24 -9.98
CA GLN A 19 -16.07 -32.33 -11.16
C GLN A 19 -16.67 -30.97 -11.55
N ALA A 20 -16.84 -30.05 -10.58
CA ALA A 20 -17.29 -28.68 -10.84
C ALA A 20 -16.23 -27.86 -11.59
N ASP A 21 -14.94 -28.04 -11.26
CA ASP A 21 -13.84 -27.40 -11.98
C ASP A 21 -13.72 -27.92 -13.42
N ILE A 22 -13.87 -29.23 -13.61
CA ILE A 22 -13.93 -29.84 -14.94
C ILE A 22 -15.09 -29.26 -15.76
N LYS A 23 -16.29 -29.15 -15.17
CA LYS A 23 -17.46 -28.56 -15.84
C LYS A 23 -17.22 -27.10 -16.21
N ARG A 24 -16.57 -26.32 -15.34
CA ARG A 24 -16.16 -24.93 -15.64
C ARG A 24 -15.13 -24.87 -16.76
N ALA A 25 -14.15 -25.76 -16.78
CA ALA A 25 -13.16 -25.84 -17.86
C ALA A 25 -13.82 -26.18 -19.21
N ILE A 26 -14.74 -27.15 -19.22
CA ILE A 26 -15.52 -27.50 -20.42
C ILE A 26 -16.38 -26.32 -20.89
N ALA A 27 -17.05 -25.61 -19.99
CA ALA A 27 -17.91 -24.47 -20.34
C ALA A 27 -17.13 -23.28 -20.94
N ASN A 28 -15.85 -23.14 -20.61
CA ASN A 28 -14.98 -22.08 -21.13
C ASN A 28 -14.10 -22.54 -22.31
N CYS A 29 -14.29 -23.78 -22.75
CA CYS A 29 -13.53 -24.39 -23.84
C CYS A 29 -14.11 -24.00 -25.20
N LYS A 30 -13.26 -23.83 -26.21
CA LYS A 30 -13.69 -23.42 -27.56
C LYS A 30 -14.24 -24.56 -28.42
N PHE A 31 -14.07 -25.80 -27.98
CA PHE A 31 -14.44 -27.00 -28.73
C PHE A 31 -15.27 -27.95 -27.89
N ASP A 32 -16.07 -28.79 -28.57
CA ASP A 32 -16.99 -29.69 -27.88
C ASP A 32 -16.24 -30.86 -27.22
N ALA A 33 -16.42 -30.99 -25.91
CA ALA A 33 -15.75 -31.96 -25.06
C ALA A 33 -16.50 -33.30 -25.06
N ASN A 34 -16.43 -34.01 -26.19
CA ASN A 34 -17.11 -35.29 -26.42
C ASN A 34 -16.26 -36.54 -26.18
N SER A 35 -14.97 -36.37 -25.82
CA SER A 35 -14.08 -37.46 -25.40
C SER A 35 -13.30 -37.08 -24.15
N GLY A 36 -12.76 -38.07 -23.43
CA GLY A 36 -11.92 -37.84 -22.25
C GLY A 36 -10.70 -36.97 -22.54
N GLU A 37 -10.05 -37.19 -23.68
CA GLU A 37 -8.90 -36.39 -24.16
C GLU A 37 -9.28 -34.93 -24.42
N LYS A 38 -10.46 -34.68 -24.99
CA LYS A 38 -10.94 -33.31 -25.21
C LYS A 38 -11.32 -32.62 -23.90
N ILE A 39 -11.89 -33.34 -22.94
CA ILE A 39 -12.11 -32.80 -21.59
C ILE A 39 -10.77 -32.43 -20.94
N TRP A 40 -9.75 -33.28 -21.10
CA TRP A 40 -8.39 -33.01 -20.64
C TRP A 40 -7.79 -31.76 -21.28
N ALA A 41 -7.94 -31.62 -22.60
CA ALA A 41 -7.49 -30.45 -23.34
C ALA A 41 -8.21 -29.17 -22.87
N CYS A 42 -9.51 -29.23 -22.60
CA CYS A 42 -10.25 -28.10 -22.03
C CYS A 42 -9.72 -27.73 -20.63
N CYS A 43 -9.38 -28.71 -19.79
CA CYS A 43 -8.79 -28.46 -18.47
C CYS A 43 -7.41 -27.79 -18.58
N MET A 44 -6.59 -28.19 -19.54
CA MET A 44 -5.28 -27.58 -19.79
C MET A 44 -5.40 -26.14 -20.32
N GLU A 45 -6.32 -25.89 -21.26
CA GLU A 45 -6.58 -24.53 -21.75
C GLU A 45 -7.09 -23.61 -20.62
N TYR A 46 -7.99 -24.13 -19.79
CA TYR A 46 -8.51 -23.42 -18.63
C TYR A 46 -7.42 -23.11 -17.58
N ALA A 47 -6.58 -24.08 -17.23
CA ALA A 47 -5.47 -23.88 -16.31
C ALA A 47 -4.46 -22.84 -16.84
N GLY A 48 -4.12 -22.91 -18.13
CA GLY A 48 -3.19 -21.99 -18.77
C GLY A 48 -3.71 -20.54 -18.82
N SER A 49 -5.00 -20.36 -19.14
CA SER A 49 -5.63 -19.03 -19.18
C SER A 49 -5.75 -18.40 -17.79
N GLU A 50 -6.17 -19.16 -16.77
CA GLU A 50 -6.24 -18.71 -15.38
C GLU A 50 -4.87 -18.39 -14.80
N SER A 51 -3.83 -19.17 -15.13
CA SER A 51 -2.45 -18.91 -14.73
C SER A 51 -1.93 -17.59 -15.34
N LYS A 52 -2.20 -17.36 -16.64
CA LYS A 52 -1.86 -16.08 -17.30
C LYS A 52 -2.57 -14.89 -16.65
N LYS A 53 -3.85 -15.04 -16.31
CA LYS A 53 -4.63 -13.98 -15.64
C LYS A 53 -4.04 -13.66 -14.26
N ARG A 54 -3.80 -14.68 -13.42
CA ARG A 54 -3.16 -14.50 -12.11
C ARG A 54 -1.79 -13.85 -12.22
N ASN A 55 -0.96 -14.25 -13.18
CA ASN A 55 0.36 -13.65 -13.37
C ASN A 55 0.28 -12.17 -13.76
N ARG A 56 -0.69 -11.78 -14.61
CA ARG A 56 -0.94 -10.37 -14.95
C ARG A 56 -1.39 -9.57 -13.72
N GLU A 57 -2.31 -10.12 -12.93
CA GLU A 57 -2.81 -9.47 -11.70
C GLU A 57 -1.67 -9.28 -10.68
N ILE A 58 -0.84 -10.31 -10.46
CA ILE A 58 0.33 -10.24 -9.57
C ILE A 58 1.33 -9.20 -10.09
N GLY A 59 1.60 -9.16 -11.39
CA GLY A 59 2.46 -8.13 -12.00
C GLY A 59 1.93 -6.72 -11.76
N GLY A 60 0.62 -6.51 -11.94
CA GLY A 60 -0.05 -5.25 -11.66
C GLY A 60 -0.01 -4.86 -10.18
N LEU A 61 -0.17 -5.82 -9.26
CA LEU A 61 -0.03 -5.60 -7.82
C LEU A 61 1.40 -5.20 -7.43
N LYS A 62 2.42 -5.87 -7.97
CA LYS A 62 3.83 -5.51 -7.74
C LYS A 62 4.13 -4.08 -8.19
N GLY A 63 3.62 -3.69 -9.37
CA GLY A 63 3.77 -2.33 -9.89
C GLY A 63 3.10 -1.27 -9.02
N ARG A 64 1.88 -1.55 -8.53
CA ARG A 64 1.15 -0.67 -7.60
C ARG A 64 1.88 -0.54 -6.25
N ASN A 65 2.35 -1.64 -5.69
CA ASN A 65 3.11 -1.65 -4.43
C ASN A 65 4.38 -0.80 -4.54
N LYS A 66 5.11 -0.87 -5.66
CA LYS A 66 6.29 -0.03 -5.89
C LYS A 66 5.94 1.46 -5.87
N LYS A 67 4.92 1.86 -6.64
CA LYS A 67 4.45 3.26 -6.68
C LYS A 67 3.97 3.76 -5.31
N GLN A 68 3.24 2.92 -4.56
CA GLN A 68 2.78 3.26 -3.22
C GLN A 68 3.95 3.47 -2.25
N LYS A 69 4.97 2.61 -2.28
CA LYS A 69 6.19 2.80 -1.47
C LYS A 69 6.89 4.13 -1.78
N GLU A 70 7.07 4.44 -3.06
CA GLU A 70 7.69 5.72 -3.49
C GLU A 70 6.88 6.94 -3.01
N ILE A 71 5.55 6.87 -3.01
CA ILE A 71 4.69 7.94 -2.50
C ILE A 71 4.83 8.08 -0.99
N ILE A 72 4.81 6.97 -0.25
CA ILE A 72 4.97 6.95 1.20
C ILE A 72 6.33 7.56 1.59
N GLU A 73 7.42 7.16 0.92
CA GLU A 73 8.75 7.73 1.16
C GLU A 73 8.79 9.24 0.92
N LYS A 74 8.14 9.73 -0.14
CA LYS A 74 8.03 11.18 -0.40
C LYS A 74 7.27 11.90 0.70
N LEU A 75 6.15 11.34 1.17
CA LEU A 75 5.34 11.93 2.24
C LEU A 75 6.11 11.97 3.56
N ILE A 76 6.82 10.89 3.91
CA ILE A 76 7.68 10.85 5.10
C ILE A 76 8.75 11.95 5.01
N ASN A 77 9.42 12.08 3.88
CA ASN A 77 10.43 13.13 3.68
C ASN A 77 9.86 14.55 3.79
N GLN A 78 8.63 14.77 3.31
CA GLN A 78 7.95 16.07 3.46
C GLN A 78 7.61 16.37 4.92
N LEU A 79 7.08 15.38 5.64
CA LEU A 79 6.74 15.50 7.05
C LEU A 79 7.99 15.78 7.91
N SER A 80 9.08 15.06 7.69
CA SER A 80 10.34 15.30 8.41
C SER A 80 10.86 16.72 8.18
N LYS A 81 10.82 17.22 6.94
CA LYS A 81 11.23 18.61 6.64
C LYS A 81 10.35 19.65 7.34
N GLN A 82 9.04 19.42 7.42
CA GLN A 82 8.14 20.31 8.16
C GLN A 82 8.43 20.26 9.66
N GLN A 83 8.63 19.08 10.22
CA GLN A 83 8.98 18.91 11.63
C GLN A 83 10.29 19.65 11.97
N ASP A 84 11.32 19.53 11.14
CA ASP A 84 12.58 20.24 11.32
C ASP A 84 12.40 21.77 11.27
N PHE A 85 11.58 22.24 10.32
CA PHE A 85 11.25 23.67 10.20
C PHE A 85 10.56 24.21 11.46
N TYR A 86 9.52 23.52 11.95
CA TYR A 86 8.82 23.95 13.17
C TYR A 86 9.70 23.87 14.42
N THR A 87 10.59 22.89 14.49
CA THR A 87 11.57 22.78 15.58
C THR A 87 12.50 24.00 15.60
N LYS A 88 13.02 24.41 14.43
CA LYS A 88 13.85 25.62 14.31
C LYS A 88 13.09 26.89 14.68
N ILE A 89 11.82 27.01 14.28
CA ILE A 89 10.97 28.14 14.68
C ILE A 89 10.78 28.18 16.20
N LEU A 90 10.48 27.03 16.82
CA LEU A 90 10.31 26.95 18.27
C LEU A 90 11.56 27.39 19.01
N ASP A 91 12.74 26.97 18.58
CA ASP A 91 13.99 27.36 19.22
C ASP A 91 14.32 28.84 19.01
N PHE A 92 14.04 29.38 17.83
CA PHE A 92 14.16 30.81 17.57
C PHE A 92 13.20 31.65 18.43
N MET A 93 11.95 31.21 18.61
CA MET A 93 10.98 31.88 19.48
C MET A 93 11.41 31.83 20.95
N LYS A 94 11.94 30.70 21.43
CA LYS A 94 12.48 30.60 22.80
C LYS A 94 13.63 31.58 23.02
N LEU A 95 14.54 31.70 22.06
CA LEU A 95 15.65 32.65 22.11
C LEU A 95 15.12 34.09 22.17
N THR A 96 14.21 34.44 21.27
CA THR A 96 13.60 35.78 21.20
C THR A 96 12.90 36.14 22.50
N ASN A 97 12.10 35.23 23.06
CA ASN A 97 11.41 35.44 24.34
C ASN A 97 12.39 35.66 25.49
N ARG A 98 13.52 34.94 25.51
CA ARG A 98 14.56 35.11 26.52
C ARG A 98 15.24 36.48 26.42
N GLU A 99 15.54 36.93 25.21
CA GLU A 99 16.11 38.26 24.97
C GLU A 99 15.15 39.38 25.38
N GLN A 100 13.88 39.25 25.01
CA GLN A 100 12.84 40.20 25.41
C GLN A 100 12.66 40.23 26.94
N ALA A 101 12.64 39.09 27.61
CA ALA A 101 12.55 39.01 29.06
C ALA A 101 13.75 39.69 29.74
N ASN A 102 14.96 39.48 29.23
CA ASN A 102 16.17 40.15 29.73
C ASN A 102 16.10 41.66 29.52
N TYR A 103 15.61 42.12 28.37
CA TYR A 103 15.43 43.53 28.08
C TYR A 103 14.42 44.18 29.03
N ILE A 104 13.25 43.57 29.23
CA ILE A 104 12.24 44.03 30.19
C ILE A 104 12.82 44.10 31.60
N LYS A 105 13.56 43.07 32.02
CA LYS A 105 14.22 43.05 33.34
C LYS A 105 15.20 44.23 33.50
N LYS A 106 15.95 44.57 32.44
CA LYS A 106 16.85 45.74 32.43
C LYS A 106 16.08 47.05 32.55
N LEU A 107 14.98 47.21 31.80
CA LEU A 107 14.12 48.40 31.88
C LEU A 107 13.53 48.58 33.28
N LEU A 108 13.01 47.51 33.89
CA LEU A 108 12.46 47.55 35.25
C LEU A 108 13.51 47.96 36.27
N ARG A 109 14.75 47.46 36.13
CA ARG A 109 15.86 47.86 37.01
C ARG A 109 16.19 49.35 36.85
N ASN A 110 16.30 49.83 35.62
CA ASN A 110 16.57 51.24 35.34
C ASN A 110 15.46 52.15 35.91
N ALA A 111 14.19 51.75 35.76
CA ALA A 111 13.06 52.48 36.32
C ALA A 111 13.11 52.54 37.85
N LYS A 112 13.42 51.40 38.50
CA LYS A 112 13.60 51.34 39.95
C LYS A 112 14.73 52.25 40.42
N ASP A 113 15.89 52.19 39.77
CA ASP A 113 17.06 53.00 40.11
C ASP A 113 16.78 54.50 39.92
N TYR A 114 16.03 54.85 38.86
CA TYR A 114 15.59 56.23 38.62
C TYR A 114 14.67 56.71 39.74
N ILE A 115 13.61 55.96 40.07
CA ILE A 115 12.71 56.30 41.17
C ILE A 115 13.51 56.50 42.46
N GLN A 116 14.39 55.57 42.81
CA GLN A 116 15.16 55.64 44.06
C GLN A 116 16.07 56.88 44.15
N ARG A 117 16.58 57.39 43.02
CA ARG A 117 17.44 58.59 42.98
C ARG A 117 16.68 59.91 43.09
N PHE A 118 15.42 59.94 42.67
CA PHE A 118 14.61 61.17 42.59
C PHE A 118 13.43 61.19 43.57
N SER A 119 13.31 60.18 44.45
CA SER A 119 12.30 60.10 45.52
C SER A 119 12.83 60.50 46.91
N THR A 120 14.07 60.96 46.99
CA THR A 120 14.75 61.54 48.16
C THR A 120 15.08 62.99 47.88
#